data_AF-A0A662G3M4-F1
#
_entry.id   AF-A0A662G3M4-F1
#
_cell.length_a   1.000
_cell.length_b   1.000
_cell.length_c   1.000
_cell.angle_alpha   90.00
_cell.angle_beta   90.00
_cell.angle_gamma   90.00
#
_symmetry.space_group_name_H-M   'P 1'
#
loop_
_entity.id
_entity.type
_entity.pdbx_description
1 polymer ?
#
loop_
_entity_poly.entity_id
_entity_poly.type
_entity_poly.pdbx_seq_one_letter_code
_entity_poly.pdbx_strand_id
1 'polypeptide(L)'
;MSRPLIRMIEREEKGINIKENVKEIALLLSNYLDYFTPERYTYTKHGIMGPVGKLLGAMEGMRFKSKEALLGYIINIHNNTSLTKISPEAEKLLEDALDKLISLRSKVSDRTWLRIIRELDYAVYFNRISIILEKVEKKKQSEGE
;
A
#
# COMPACT_ATOMS: atom_id res chain seq x y z
N MET A 1 -17.88 -38.96 22.59
CA MET A 1 -18.33 -38.04 21.53
C MET A 1 -17.11 -37.51 20.80
N SER A 2 -16.88 -37.91 19.55
CA SER A 2 -15.75 -37.44 18.73
C SER A 2 -16.04 -36.02 18.25
N ARG A 3 -15.14 -35.07 18.49
CA ARG A 3 -15.29 -33.70 17.98
C ARG A 3 -15.18 -33.75 16.45
N PRO A 4 -16.11 -33.14 15.70
CA PRO A 4 -16.00 -33.09 14.25
C PRO A 4 -14.72 -32.35 13.86
N LEU A 5 -13.93 -32.96 12.98
CA LEU A 5 -12.74 -32.34 12.38
C LEU A 5 -13.18 -31.07 11.64
N ILE A 6 -12.63 -29.92 12.03
CA ILE A 6 -12.82 -28.67 11.30
C ILE A 6 -12.17 -28.85 9.93
N ARG A 7 -13.00 -29.03 8.90
CA ARG A 7 -12.55 -29.07 7.51
C ARG A 7 -12.22 -27.64 7.09
N MET A 8 -10.93 -27.34 6.94
CA MET A 8 -10.50 -26.08 6.35
C MET A 8 -10.83 -26.13 4.84
N ILE A 9 -11.90 -25.46 4.44
CA ILE A 9 -12.27 -25.33 3.03
C ILE A 9 -11.46 -24.14 2.48
N GLU A 10 -10.32 -24.41 1.85
CA GLU A 10 -9.64 -23.39 1.07
C GLU A 10 -10.54 -23.02 -0.13
N ARG A 11 -10.92 -21.74 -0.25
CA ARG A 11 -11.53 -21.23 -1.48
C ARG A 11 -10.52 -21.42 -2.59
N GLU A 12 -10.83 -22.23 -3.60
CA GLU A 12 -10.00 -22.35 -4.79
C GLU A 12 -9.84 -20.97 -5.44
N GLU A 13 -8.60 -20.49 -5.56
CA GLU A 13 -8.22 -19.18 -6.12
C GLU A 13 -8.32 -19.16 -7.66
N LYS A 14 -9.26 -19.90 -8.25
CA LYS A 14 -9.35 -20.07 -9.71
C LYS A 14 -9.78 -18.76 -10.37
N GLY A 15 -8.89 -18.22 -11.22
CA GLY A 15 -9.18 -17.11 -12.14
C GLY A 15 -8.72 -15.72 -11.69
N ILE A 16 -8.03 -15.58 -10.55
CA ILE A 16 -7.52 -14.28 -10.09
C ILE A 16 -6.08 -14.09 -10.55
N ASN A 17 -5.81 -13.07 -11.36
CA ASN A 17 -4.44 -12.67 -11.70
C ASN A 17 -3.83 -11.85 -10.55
N ILE A 18 -3.35 -12.54 -9.52
CA ILE A 18 -2.77 -11.91 -8.31
C ILE A 18 -1.60 -10.98 -8.69
N LYS A 19 -0.74 -11.42 -9.61
CA LYS A 19 0.46 -10.65 -10.02
C LYS A 19 0.08 -9.30 -10.61
N GLU A 20 -0.89 -9.27 -11.51
CA GLU A 20 -1.33 -8.00 -12.12
C GLU A 20 -2.00 -7.09 -11.08
N ASN A 21 -2.85 -7.65 -10.21
CA ASN A 21 -3.48 -6.87 -9.14
C ASN A 21 -2.45 -6.25 -8.19
N VAL A 22 -1.43 -7.02 -7.77
CA VAL A 22 -0.34 -6.52 -6.93
C VAL A 22 0.41 -5.38 -7.63
N LYS A 23 0.70 -5.53 -8.93
CA LYS A 23 1.38 -4.49 -9.72
C LYS A 23 0.56 -3.21 -9.81
N GLU A 24 -0.73 -3.31 -10.13
CA GLU A 24 -1.63 -2.16 -10.23
C GLU A 24 -1.79 -1.43 -8.90
N ILE A 25 -2.01 -2.18 -7.80
CA ILE A 25 -2.14 -1.61 -6.46
C ILE A 25 -0.84 -0.95 -6.04
N ALA A 26 0.31 -1.60 -6.25
CA ALA A 26 1.61 -1.03 -5.92
C ALA A 26 1.87 0.27 -6.67
N LEU A 27 1.46 0.36 -7.95
CA LEU A 27 1.58 1.57 -8.76
C LEU A 27 0.70 2.71 -8.22
N LEU A 28 -0.57 2.44 -7.89
CA LEU A 28 -1.45 3.46 -7.31
C LEU A 28 -0.90 3.99 -5.99
N LEU A 29 -0.46 3.10 -5.10
CA LEU A 29 0.12 3.46 -3.81
C LEU A 29 1.45 4.22 -3.98
N SER A 30 2.30 3.85 -4.94
CA SER A 30 3.54 4.59 -5.20
C SER A 30 3.28 5.97 -5.79
N ASN A 31 2.30 6.10 -6.70
CA ASN A 31 1.93 7.39 -7.30
C ASN A 31 1.33 8.33 -6.25
N TYR A 32 0.57 7.80 -5.30
CA TYR A 32 0.09 8.59 -4.16
C TYR A 32 1.26 9.23 -3.38
N LEU A 33 2.40 8.53 -3.24
CA LEU A 33 3.55 9.06 -2.50
C LEU A 33 4.23 10.26 -3.19
N ASP A 34 3.93 10.55 -4.46
CA ASP A 34 4.39 11.80 -5.08
C ASP A 34 3.68 13.04 -4.54
N TYR A 35 2.51 12.88 -3.93
CA TYR A 35 1.77 13.94 -3.23
C TYR A 35 2.12 14.02 -1.74
N PHE A 36 3.00 13.14 -1.25
CA PHE A 36 3.41 13.11 0.15
C PHE A 36 4.81 13.68 0.32
N THR A 37 4.91 14.78 1.05
CA THR A 37 6.19 15.34 1.50
C THR A 37 6.30 15.20 3.02
N PRO A 38 7.21 14.38 3.56
CA PRO A 38 7.29 14.15 5.00
C PRO A 38 7.76 15.40 5.75
N GLU A 39 7.19 15.67 6.92
CA GLU A 39 7.71 16.71 7.82
C GLU A 39 9.09 16.36 8.38
N ARG A 40 9.35 15.05 8.56
CA ARG A 40 10.61 14.51 9.06
C ARG A 40 11.11 13.41 8.15
N TYR A 41 12.22 13.65 7.49
CA TYR A 41 12.89 12.66 6.66
C TYR A 41 13.48 11.54 7.51
N THR A 42 13.20 10.29 7.16
CA THR A 42 13.81 9.12 7.80
C THR A 42 14.18 8.09 6.74
N TYR A 43 15.26 7.36 6.97
CA TYR A 43 15.81 6.38 6.02
C TYR A 43 15.29 4.95 6.22
N THR A 44 14.28 4.79 7.08
CA THR A 44 13.66 3.48 7.29
C THR A 44 12.69 3.18 6.15
N LYS A 45 12.46 1.90 5.85
CA LYS A 45 11.46 1.45 4.87
C LYS A 45 10.09 2.12 5.10
N HIS A 46 9.63 2.11 6.36
CA HIS A 46 8.37 2.74 6.76
C HIS A 46 8.38 4.26 6.61
N GLY A 47 9.53 4.90 6.83
CA GLY A 47 9.74 6.32 6.59
C GLY A 47 9.58 6.69 5.12
N ILE A 48 10.22 5.90 4.26
CA ILE A 48 10.22 6.09 2.80
C ILE A 48 8.82 5.88 2.22
N MET A 49 8.07 4.90 2.74
CA MET A 49 6.69 4.63 2.32
C MET A 49 5.65 5.49 3.04
N GLY A 50 6.05 6.31 4.01
CA GLY A 50 5.18 7.24 4.73
C GLY A 50 3.83 6.64 5.16
N PRO A 51 2.71 7.29 4.81
CA PRO A 51 1.38 6.79 5.14
C PRO A 51 1.11 5.37 4.61
N VAL A 52 1.60 5.02 3.42
CA VAL A 52 1.34 3.70 2.80
C VAL A 52 1.87 2.55 3.66
N GLY A 53 3.03 2.71 4.28
CA GLY A 53 3.56 1.67 5.18
C GLY A 53 2.64 1.41 6.38
N LYS A 54 1.97 2.45 6.90
CA LYS A 54 0.96 2.31 7.97
C LYS A 54 -0.31 1.64 7.47
N LEU A 55 -0.75 1.97 6.25
CA LEU A 55 -1.90 1.33 5.60
C LEU A 55 -1.69 -0.17 5.46
N LEU A 56 -0.54 -0.59 4.90
CA LEU A 56 -0.25 -2.01 4.69
C LEU A 56 -0.16 -2.76 6.02
N GLY A 57 0.44 -2.18 7.06
CA GLY A 57 0.46 -2.77 8.40
C GLY A 57 -0.93 -2.91 9.03
N ALA A 58 -1.81 -1.92 8.84
CA ALA A 58 -3.20 -2.02 9.31
C ALA A 58 -3.98 -3.13 8.58
N MET A 59 -3.71 -3.31 7.30
CA MET A 59 -4.32 -4.36 6.48
C MET A 59 -3.78 -5.76 6.76
N GLU A 60 -2.49 -5.89 7.09
CA GLU A 60 -1.89 -7.16 7.54
C GLU A 60 -2.58 -7.67 8.79
N GLY A 61 -2.81 -6.77 9.76
CA GLY A 61 -3.53 -7.10 11.00
C GLY A 61 -5.04 -7.31 10.83
N MET A 62 -5.59 -7.09 9.62
CA MET A 62 -7.03 -7.11 9.32
C MET A 62 -7.88 -6.25 10.28
N ARG A 63 -7.29 -5.15 10.80
CA ARG A 63 -7.90 -4.31 11.85
C ARG A 63 -8.71 -3.16 11.26
N PHE A 64 -9.71 -3.45 10.44
CA PHE A 64 -10.54 -2.39 9.86
C PHE A 64 -11.99 -2.82 9.64
N LYS A 65 -12.91 -1.86 9.82
CA LYS A 65 -14.36 -2.08 9.77
C LYS A 65 -14.96 -1.82 8.38
N SER A 66 -14.39 -0.88 7.62
CA SER A 66 -14.87 -0.51 6.29
C SER A 66 -13.77 0.18 5.46
N LYS A 67 -14.03 0.37 4.16
CA LYS A 67 -13.17 1.15 3.26
C LYS A 67 -13.01 2.58 3.75
N GLU A 68 -14.11 3.21 4.15
CA GLU A 68 -14.17 4.61 4.56
C GLU A 68 -13.36 4.83 5.84
N ALA A 69 -13.38 3.85 6.76
CA ALA A 69 -12.55 3.88 7.95
C ALA A 69 -11.05 3.81 7.61
N LEU A 70 -10.66 2.98 6.65
CA LEU A 70 -9.27 2.93 6.15
C LEU A 70 -8.86 4.22 5.45
N LEU A 71 -9.74 4.76 4.60
CA LEU A 71 -9.50 6.01 3.90
C LEU A 71 -9.33 7.18 4.87
N GLY A 72 -10.25 7.34 5.82
CA GLY A 72 -10.15 8.37 6.85
C GLY A 72 -8.90 8.20 7.73
N TYR A 73 -8.53 6.96 8.07
CA TYR A 73 -7.29 6.67 8.80
C TYR A 73 -6.04 7.12 8.03
N ILE A 74 -5.94 6.79 6.74
CA ILE A 74 -4.77 7.13 5.93
C ILE A 74 -4.69 8.63 5.62
N ILE A 75 -5.83 9.28 5.35
CA ILE A 75 -5.93 10.74 5.17
C ILE A 75 -5.47 11.44 6.45
N ASN A 76 -5.92 10.96 7.61
CA ASN A 76 -5.49 11.53 8.89
C ASN A 76 -3.97 11.40 9.09
N ILE A 77 -3.38 10.26 8.77
CA ILE A 77 -1.91 10.11 8.84
C ILE A 77 -1.21 11.09 7.90
N HIS A 78 -1.64 11.18 6.64
CA HIS A 78 -1.07 12.12 5.67
C HIS A 78 -1.10 13.55 6.22
N ASN A 79 -2.26 14.02 6.64
CA ASN A 79 -2.47 15.39 7.07
C ASN A 79 -1.72 15.78 8.36
N ASN A 80 -1.25 14.79 9.14
CA ASN A 80 -0.48 14.99 10.38
C ASN A 80 1.02 14.69 10.23
N THR A 81 1.45 14.15 9.09
CA THR A 81 2.86 13.76 8.88
C THR A 81 3.47 14.34 7.61
N SER A 82 2.65 15.05 6.81
CA SER A 82 3.06 15.71 5.60
C SER A 82 3.06 17.23 5.74
N LEU A 83 4.01 17.88 5.07
CA LEU A 83 4.04 19.35 4.92
C LEU A 83 2.85 19.89 4.11
N THR A 84 2.22 19.03 3.30
CA THR A 84 1.06 19.39 2.46
C THR A 84 -0.18 18.65 2.94
N LYS A 85 -1.35 19.29 2.82
CA LYS A 85 -2.62 18.60 3.00
C LYS A 85 -2.91 17.72 1.79
N ILE A 86 -3.70 16.68 2.01
CA ILE A 86 -4.08 15.76 0.93
C ILE A 86 -4.84 16.51 -0.16
N SER A 87 -4.47 16.25 -1.42
CA SER A 87 -5.18 16.78 -2.57
C SER A 87 -6.27 15.81 -3.03
N PRO A 88 -7.29 16.26 -3.78
CA PRO A 88 -8.31 15.38 -4.35
C PRO A 88 -7.73 14.27 -5.23
N GLU A 89 -6.66 14.54 -5.98
CA GLU A 89 -5.98 13.55 -6.84
C GLU A 89 -5.29 12.46 -6.00
N ALA A 90 -4.64 12.87 -4.91
CA ALA A 90 -3.99 11.95 -3.98
C ALA A 90 -5.02 11.07 -3.25
N GLU A 91 -6.15 11.67 -2.83
CA GLU A 91 -7.28 10.95 -2.24
C GLU A 91 -7.86 9.94 -3.21
N LYS A 92 -8.04 10.32 -4.49
CA LYS A 92 -8.55 9.41 -5.52
C LYS A 92 -7.65 8.19 -5.75
N LEU A 93 -6.32 8.39 -5.77
CA LEU A 93 -5.36 7.29 -5.88
C LEU A 93 -5.47 6.31 -4.69
N LEU A 94 -5.69 6.83 -3.49
CA LEU A 94 -5.90 6.00 -2.30
C LEU A 94 -7.24 5.24 -2.36
N GLU A 95 -8.32 5.89 -2.78
CA GLU A 95 -9.62 5.25 -2.96
C GLU A 95 -9.53 4.07 -3.94
N ASP A 96 -8.93 4.29 -5.11
CA ASP A 96 -8.80 3.28 -6.15
C ASP A 96 -7.92 2.11 -5.69
N ALA A 97 -6.85 2.40 -4.94
CA ALA A 97 -6.01 1.37 -4.33
C ALA A 97 -6.80 0.54 -3.31
N LEU A 98 -7.55 1.20 -2.42
CA LEU A 98 -8.36 0.54 -1.39
C LEU A 98 -9.47 -0.32 -1.99
N ASP A 99 -10.13 0.13 -3.06
CA ASP A 99 -11.14 -0.65 -3.78
C ASP A 99 -10.55 -1.96 -4.32
N LYS A 100 -9.40 -1.87 -4.97
CA LYS A 100 -8.70 -3.06 -5.49
C LYS A 100 -8.24 -3.98 -4.36
N LEU A 101 -7.71 -3.44 -3.27
CA LEU A 101 -7.28 -4.20 -2.10
C LEU A 101 -8.42 -4.96 -1.44
N ILE A 102 -9.55 -4.31 -1.21
CA ILE A 102 -10.74 -4.93 -0.60
C ILE A 102 -11.33 -6.00 -1.54
N SER A 103 -11.41 -5.69 -2.84
CA SER A 103 -11.83 -6.66 -3.85
C SER A 103 -10.94 -7.89 -3.85
N LEU A 104 -9.62 -7.71 -3.85
CA LEU A 104 -8.65 -8.81 -3.83
C LEU A 104 -8.75 -9.62 -2.53
N ARG A 105 -8.85 -8.95 -1.38
CA ARG A 105 -9.02 -9.58 -0.06
C ARG A 105 -10.20 -10.54 -0.02
N SER A 106 -11.34 -10.15 -0.62
CA SER A 106 -12.57 -10.95 -0.62
C SER A 106 -12.46 -12.25 -1.43
N LYS A 107 -11.45 -12.33 -2.31
CA LYS A 107 -11.28 -13.41 -3.29
C LYS A 107 -10.15 -14.39 -2.95
N VAL A 108 -9.32 -14.08 -1.97
CA VAL A 108 -8.13 -14.88 -1.60
C VAL A 108 -8.22 -15.42 -0.18
N SER A 109 -7.51 -16.52 0.07
CA SER A 109 -7.35 -17.07 1.42
C SER A 109 -6.55 -16.12 2.33
N ASP A 110 -6.67 -16.27 3.66
CA ASP A 110 -5.89 -15.48 4.62
C ASP A 110 -4.38 -15.67 4.45
N ARG A 111 -3.96 -16.90 4.14
CA ARG A 111 -2.56 -17.23 3.83
C ARG A 111 -2.07 -16.46 2.60
N THR A 112 -2.86 -16.46 1.54
CA THR A 112 -2.52 -15.72 0.31
C THR A 112 -2.57 -14.22 0.52
N TRP A 113 -3.50 -13.72 1.35
CA TRP A 113 -3.56 -12.31 1.73
C TRP A 113 -2.28 -11.84 2.42
N LEU A 114 -1.78 -12.58 3.41
CA LEU A 114 -0.53 -12.23 4.09
C LEU A 114 0.66 -12.21 3.12
N ARG A 115 0.70 -13.12 2.15
CA ARG A 115 1.71 -13.11 1.09
C ARG A 115 1.59 -11.87 0.20
N ILE A 116 0.37 -11.55 -0.24
CA ILE A 116 0.08 -10.37 -1.07
C ILE A 116 0.50 -9.08 -0.37
N ILE A 117 0.18 -8.92 0.92
CA ILE A 117 0.56 -7.71 1.67
C ILE A 117 2.08 -7.55 1.74
N ARG A 118 2.82 -8.63 1.95
CA ARG A 118 4.30 -8.59 1.92
C ARG A 118 4.83 -8.23 0.53
N GLU A 119 4.26 -8.82 -0.53
CA GLU A 119 4.64 -8.50 -1.90
C GLU A 119 4.38 -7.02 -2.23
N LEU A 120 3.24 -6.47 -1.80
CA LEU A 120 2.92 -5.04 -1.93
C LEU A 120 3.89 -4.16 -1.15
N ASP A 121 4.20 -4.52 0.09
CA ASP A 121 5.12 -3.77 0.95
C ASP A 121 6.54 -3.68 0.33
N TYR A 122 7.01 -4.74 -0.32
CA TYR A 122 8.26 -4.69 -1.10
C TYR A 122 8.12 -3.92 -2.41
N ALA A 123 7.05 -4.14 -3.18
CA ALA A 123 6.86 -3.50 -4.48
C ALA A 123 6.75 -1.97 -4.37
N VAL A 124 5.95 -1.47 -3.41
CA VAL A 124 5.80 -0.03 -3.16
C VAL A 124 7.13 0.60 -2.76
N TYR A 125 7.85 -0.05 -1.82
CA TYR A 125 9.17 0.42 -1.41
C TYR A 125 10.15 0.52 -2.58
N PHE A 126 10.22 -0.53 -3.39
CA PHE A 126 11.13 -0.58 -4.54
C PHE A 126 10.81 0.50 -5.58
N ASN A 127 9.52 0.66 -5.94
CA ASN A 127 9.07 1.73 -6.83
C ASN A 127 9.48 3.11 -6.28
N ARG A 128 9.26 3.33 -4.98
CA ARG A 128 9.56 4.62 -4.36
C ARG A 128 11.06 4.93 -4.33
N ILE A 129 11.89 3.96 -3.96
CA ILE A 129 13.35 4.12 -3.98
C ILE A 129 13.85 4.43 -5.39
N SER A 130 13.34 3.71 -6.40
CA SER A 130 13.73 3.94 -7.79
C SER A 130 13.46 5.40 -8.21
N ILE A 131 12.26 5.92 -7.91
CA ILE A 131 11.90 7.32 -8.17
C ILE A 131 12.80 8.31 -7.43
N ILE A 132 13.15 8.03 -6.16
CA ILE A 132 14.02 8.90 -5.37
C ILE A 132 15.44 8.92 -5.98
N LEU A 133 15.98 7.75 -6.35
CA LEU A 133 17.30 7.64 -6.96
C LEU A 133 17.36 8.37 -8.31
N GLU A 134 16.36 8.19 -9.16
CA GLU A 134 16.25 8.91 -10.44
C GLU A 134 16.23 10.43 -10.25
N LYS A 135 15.51 10.93 -9.22
CA LYS A 135 15.49 12.37 -8.90
C LYS A 135 16.85 12.88 -8.44
N VAL A 136 17.59 12.08 -7.64
CA VAL A 136 18.94 12.41 -7.18
C VAL A 136 19.93 12.43 -8.36
N GLU A 137 19.85 11.48 -9.27
CA GLU A 137 20.69 11.41 -10.47
C GLU A 137 20.47 12.61 -11.39
N LYS A 138 19.21 12.96 -11.66
CA LYS A 138 18.86 14.15 -12.46
C LYS A 138 19.40 15.43 -11.85
N LYS A 139 19.30 15.58 -10.52
CA LYS A 139 19.83 16.74 -9.81
C LYS A 139 21.35 16.87 -9.93
N LYS A 140 22.08 15.75 -9.82
CA LYS A 140 23.54 15.73 -10.00
C LYS A 140 23.97 16.12 -11.42
N GLN A 141 23.20 15.73 -12.42
CA GLN A 141 23.47 16.10 -13.82
C GLN A 141 23.22 17.60 -14.07
N SER A 142 22.16 18.18 -13.48
CA SER A 142 21.85 19.61 -13.64
C SER A 142 22.74 20.57 -12.83
N GLU A 143 23.42 20.10 -11.78
CA GLU A 143 24.33 20.92 -10.95
C GLU A 143 25.81 20.78 -11.39
N GLY A 144 26.09 19.88 -12.35
CA GLY A 144 27.43 19.64 -12.91
C GLY A 144 27.68 20.31 -14.27
N GLU A 145 26.70 21.07 -14.78
CA GLU A 145 26.78 21.98 -15.94
C GLU A 145 26.80 23.44 -15.46
#